data_AF-A0A5D0I0S5-F1
#
_entry.id   AF-A0A5D0I0S5-F1
#
_cell.length_a   1.000
_cell.length_b   1.000
_cell.length_c   1.000
_cell.angle_alpha   90.00
_cell.angle_beta   90.00
_cell.angle_gamma   90.00
#
_symmetry.space_group_name_H-M   'P 1'
#
loop_
_entity.id
_entity.type
_entity.pdbx_description
1 polymer ?
#
loop_
_entity_poly.entity_id
_entity_poly.type
_entity_poly.pdbx_seq_one_letter_code
_entity_poly.pdbx_strand_id
1 'polypeptide(L)'
;GDGLRPGSIADANDQAQFAELETLGELTKLARKHEVQCFIEGPGHVPMHMIKENMDKQLAACDEAPFYTLGPLTTDIAPGYDHITSGIGAAMIAWYGCAVLCYVTPKEHLGLPNRDDVREGVVTYKLAAHAADLAKGHPGAQHRDNALSKARFEFRWEDQFNLGLDPEKAREFHDETLPAEG
;
A
#
# COMPACT_ATOMS: atom_id res chain seq x y z
N GLY A 1 -4.89 3.59 -17.33
CA GLY A 1 -3.73 4.01 -16.56
C GLY A 1 -3.86 5.47 -16.21
N ASP A 2 -3.02 5.95 -15.31
CA ASP A 2 -3.02 7.29 -14.74
C ASP A 2 -1.82 8.11 -15.25
N GLY A 3 -1.86 8.45 -16.54
CA GLY A 3 -0.79 9.16 -17.23
C GLY A 3 -0.56 10.59 -16.71
N LEU A 4 -1.58 11.20 -16.09
CA LEU A 4 -1.57 12.54 -15.50
C LEU A 4 -1.59 12.50 -13.97
N ARG A 5 -1.11 11.41 -13.35
CA ARG A 5 -0.99 11.35 -11.89
C ARG A 5 0.00 12.39 -11.35
N PRO A 6 -0.20 12.88 -10.10
CA PRO A 6 0.74 13.79 -9.48
C PRO A 6 2.08 13.13 -9.18
N GLY A 7 3.17 13.76 -9.63
CA GLY A 7 4.57 13.37 -9.35
C GLY A 7 5.21 14.20 -8.23
N SER A 8 4.45 15.08 -7.59
CA SER A 8 4.84 15.85 -6.41
C SER A 8 3.63 16.16 -5.54
N ILE A 9 3.84 16.46 -4.26
CA ILE A 9 2.77 16.87 -3.33
C ILE A 9 2.04 18.13 -3.80
N ALA A 10 2.73 19.03 -4.51
CA ALA A 10 2.15 20.29 -4.98
C ALA A 10 1.14 20.10 -6.12
N ASP A 11 1.30 19.04 -6.91
CA ASP A 11 0.46 18.74 -8.07
C ASP A 11 -0.74 17.83 -7.70
N ALA A 12 -0.82 17.40 -6.44
CA ALA A 12 -1.87 16.50 -5.98
C ALA A 12 -3.26 17.14 -6.13
N ASN A 13 -4.21 16.36 -6.64
CA ASN A 13 -5.61 16.72 -6.83
C ASN A 13 -5.82 17.89 -7.80
N ASP A 14 -4.89 18.10 -8.74
CA ASP A 14 -5.03 19.13 -9.75
C ASP A 14 -6.12 18.80 -10.79
N GLN A 15 -6.38 19.77 -11.68
CA GLN A 15 -7.39 19.61 -12.71
C GLN A 15 -7.02 18.53 -13.74
N ALA A 16 -5.73 18.36 -14.05
CA ALA A 16 -5.28 17.39 -15.05
C ALA A 16 -5.53 15.95 -14.56
N GLN A 17 -5.18 15.66 -13.32
CA GLN A 17 -5.41 14.39 -12.66
C GLN A 17 -6.90 14.00 -12.67
N PHE A 18 -7.77 14.91 -12.21
CA PHE A 18 -9.20 14.58 -12.12
C PHE A 18 -9.90 14.54 -13.47
N ALA A 19 -9.46 15.32 -14.46
CA ALA A 19 -9.98 15.20 -15.83
C ALA A 19 -9.67 13.81 -16.43
N GLU A 20 -8.47 13.28 -16.19
CA GLU A 20 -8.15 11.90 -16.59
C GLU A 20 -9.03 10.88 -15.85
N LEU A 21 -9.18 11.01 -14.53
CA LEU A 21 -10.02 10.10 -13.74
C LEU A 21 -11.47 10.04 -14.23
N GLU A 22 -12.09 11.19 -14.54
CA GLU A 22 -13.44 11.26 -15.08
C GLU A 22 -13.52 10.54 -16.45
N THR A 23 -12.53 10.76 -17.31
CA THR A 23 -12.41 10.08 -18.61
C THR A 23 -12.27 8.56 -18.44
N LEU A 24 -11.47 8.09 -17.46
CA LEU A 24 -11.35 6.67 -17.14
C LEU A 24 -12.69 6.07 -16.68
N GLY A 25 -13.53 6.84 -15.99
CA GLY A 25 -14.90 6.44 -15.63
C GLY A 25 -15.80 6.23 -16.85
N GLU A 26 -15.71 7.09 -17.86
CA GLU A 26 -16.43 6.91 -19.13
C GLU A 26 -15.94 5.67 -19.89
N LEU A 27 -14.62 5.47 -19.96
CA LEU A 27 -14.01 4.30 -20.58
C LEU A 27 -14.37 3.01 -19.86
N THR A 28 -14.51 3.04 -18.53
CA THR A 28 -14.97 1.90 -17.73
C THR A 28 -16.38 1.48 -18.12
N LYS A 29 -17.31 2.43 -18.26
CA LYS A 29 -18.68 2.15 -18.71
C LYS A 29 -18.70 1.57 -20.11
N LEU A 30 -17.83 2.05 -21.01
CA LEU A 30 -17.69 1.49 -22.35
C LEU A 30 -17.16 0.05 -22.30
N ALA A 31 -16.09 -0.21 -21.55
CA ALA A 31 -15.52 -1.54 -21.43
C ALA A 31 -16.52 -2.57 -20.86
N ARG A 32 -17.31 -2.17 -19.85
CA ARG A 32 -18.38 -3.00 -19.28
C ARG A 32 -19.48 -3.34 -20.29
N LYS A 33 -19.83 -2.42 -21.22
CA LYS A 33 -20.77 -2.73 -22.32
C LYS A 33 -20.25 -3.81 -23.27
N HIS A 34 -18.93 -3.99 -23.32
CA HIS A 34 -18.25 -5.04 -24.07
C HIS A 34 -17.86 -6.24 -23.20
N GLU A 35 -18.37 -6.33 -21.96
CA GLU A 35 -18.10 -7.41 -21.01
C GLU A 35 -16.59 -7.58 -20.69
N VAL A 36 -15.82 -6.49 -20.80
CA VAL A 36 -14.39 -6.48 -20.47
C VAL A 36 -14.21 -6.04 -19.02
N GLN A 37 -13.45 -6.82 -18.24
CA GLN A 37 -13.09 -6.47 -16.87
C GLN A 37 -12.09 -5.30 -16.86
N CYS A 38 -12.26 -4.37 -15.94
CA CYS A 38 -11.37 -3.22 -15.78
C CYS A 38 -11.12 -2.91 -14.30
N PHE A 39 -9.94 -2.37 -14.03
CA PHE A 39 -9.61 -1.63 -12.83
C PHE A 39 -9.09 -0.24 -13.25
N ILE A 40 -9.02 0.69 -12.32
CA ILE A 40 -8.58 2.06 -12.55
C ILE A 40 -7.24 2.26 -11.84
N GLU A 41 -6.28 2.89 -12.52
CA GLU A 41 -5.02 3.30 -11.89
C GLU A 41 -5.21 4.67 -11.23
N GLY A 42 -4.52 4.92 -10.13
CA GLY A 42 -4.65 6.12 -9.31
C GLY A 42 -3.33 6.58 -8.72
N PRO A 43 -3.35 7.72 -8.02
CA PRO A 43 -2.24 8.66 -7.93
C PRO A 43 -0.93 8.12 -7.33
N GLY A 44 0.12 8.92 -7.56
CA GLY A 44 1.46 8.77 -6.99
C GLY A 44 1.69 9.58 -5.72
N HIS A 45 1.86 10.90 -5.81
CA HIS A 45 2.22 11.75 -4.66
C HIS A 45 1.01 12.53 -4.16
N VAL A 46 0.55 12.25 -2.92
CA VAL A 46 -0.66 12.88 -2.35
C VAL A 46 -0.50 13.06 -0.84
N PRO A 47 -0.59 14.29 -0.30
CA PRO A 47 -0.51 14.51 1.13
C PRO A 47 -1.75 13.93 1.84
N MET A 48 -1.59 13.43 3.06
CA MET A 48 -2.62 12.61 3.75
C MET A 48 -4.03 13.22 3.76
N HIS A 49 -4.15 14.53 3.95
CA HIS A 49 -5.44 15.23 4.00
C HIS A 49 -6.22 15.23 2.66
N MET A 50 -5.56 14.92 1.55
CA MET A 50 -6.13 14.85 0.19
C MET A 50 -6.42 13.41 -0.27
N ILE A 51 -5.97 12.39 0.46
CA ILE A 51 -6.12 10.98 0.06
C ILE A 51 -7.60 10.57 0.00
N LYS A 52 -8.42 11.01 0.96
CA LYS A 52 -9.84 10.64 1.02
C LYS A 52 -10.62 11.13 -0.20
N GLU A 53 -10.33 12.35 -0.67
CA GLU A 53 -10.97 12.91 -1.87
C GLU A 53 -10.69 12.08 -3.12
N ASN A 54 -9.48 11.54 -3.27
CA ASN A 54 -9.15 10.66 -4.40
C ASN A 54 -10.03 9.41 -4.43
N MET A 55 -10.22 8.76 -3.28
CA MET A 55 -11.08 7.58 -3.18
C MET A 55 -12.54 7.92 -3.47
N ASP A 56 -13.05 9.02 -2.90
CA ASP A 56 -14.44 9.44 -3.07
C ASP A 56 -14.75 9.77 -4.55
N LYS A 57 -13.84 10.50 -5.21
CA LYS A 57 -13.98 10.81 -6.64
C LYS A 57 -13.88 9.56 -7.50
N GLN A 58 -12.98 8.63 -7.17
CA GLN A 58 -12.86 7.39 -7.94
C GLN A 58 -14.14 6.55 -7.85
N LEU A 59 -14.70 6.34 -6.66
CA LEU A 59 -15.95 5.61 -6.49
C LEU A 59 -17.09 6.24 -7.30
N ALA A 60 -17.21 7.58 -7.24
CA ALA A 60 -18.26 8.33 -7.93
C ALA A 60 -18.10 8.34 -9.46
N ALA A 61 -16.89 8.60 -9.97
CA ALA A 61 -16.64 8.73 -11.40
C ALA A 61 -16.54 7.37 -12.11
N CYS A 62 -15.98 6.37 -11.44
CA CYS A 62 -15.62 5.09 -12.05
C CYS A 62 -16.56 3.92 -11.70
N ASP A 63 -17.75 4.22 -11.16
CA ASP A 63 -18.81 3.22 -10.92
C ASP A 63 -18.28 2.02 -10.10
N GLU A 64 -17.59 2.37 -9.00
CA GLU A 64 -16.96 1.45 -8.04
C GLU A 64 -16.04 0.39 -8.66
N ALA A 65 -15.46 0.66 -9.84
CA ALA A 65 -14.43 -0.21 -10.40
C ALA A 65 -13.26 -0.37 -9.41
N PRO A 66 -12.59 -1.54 -9.35
CA PRO A 66 -11.43 -1.73 -8.48
C PRO A 66 -10.38 -0.64 -8.72
N PHE A 67 -9.88 -0.04 -7.64
CA PHE A 67 -8.84 0.99 -7.72
C PHE A 67 -7.46 0.38 -7.46
N TYR A 68 -6.47 0.81 -8.21
CA TYR A 68 -5.08 0.38 -8.15
C TYR A 68 -4.16 1.60 -8.01
N THR A 69 -3.48 1.78 -6.88
CA THR A 69 -2.72 3.02 -6.61
C THR A 69 -1.22 2.78 -6.45
N LEU A 70 -0.39 3.74 -6.84
CA LEU A 70 1.06 3.75 -6.58
C LEU A 70 1.37 4.48 -5.28
N GLY A 71 1.28 3.78 -4.15
CA GLY A 71 1.30 4.41 -2.83
C GLY A 71 -0.11 4.84 -2.40
N PRO A 72 -0.39 6.13 -2.16
CA PRO A 72 0.43 7.29 -2.57
C PRO A 72 1.54 7.69 -1.59
N LEU A 73 2.61 8.32 -2.08
CA LEU A 73 3.65 8.98 -1.29
C LEU A 73 3.08 10.19 -0.56
N THR A 74 3.19 10.21 0.77
CA THR A 74 2.61 11.30 1.57
C THR A 74 3.53 12.51 1.75
N THR A 75 4.78 12.41 1.31
CA THR A 75 5.77 13.49 1.35
C THR A 75 6.91 13.21 0.36
N ASP A 76 7.53 14.26 -0.18
CA ASP A 76 8.59 14.17 -1.21
C ASP A 76 10.01 14.26 -0.63
N ILE A 77 10.15 14.45 0.68
CA ILE A 77 11.41 14.89 1.29
C ILE A 77 12.32 13.74 1.74
N ALA A 78 11.98 12.49 1.43
CA ALA A 78 12.68 11.31 1.95
C ALA A 78 13.04 10.27 0.87
N PRO A 79 13.69 10.67 -0.26
CA PRO A 79 14.20 9.69 -1.23
C PRO A 79 15.16 8.71 -0.53
N GLY A 80 15.04 7.42 -0.84
CA GLY A 80 15.68 6.34 -0.08
C GLY A 80 14.75 5.68 0.95
N TYR A 81 13.65 6.35 1.31
CA TYR A 81 12.65 5.88 2.27
C TYR A 81 11.23 5.92 1.70
N ASP A 82 11.10 5.99 0.37
CA ASP A 82 9.80 6.18 -0.27
C ASP A 82 8.83 5.00 -0.09
N HIS A 83 9.34 3.79 0.11
CA HIS A 83 8.53 2.66 0.58
C HIS A 83 7.79 2.96 1.90
N ILE A 84 8.38 3.77 2.79
CA ILE A 84 7.76 4.21 4.05
C ILE A 84 6.79 5.35 3.79
N THR A 85 7.22 6.38 3.05
CA THR A 85 6.37 7.55 2.75
C THR A 85 5.11 7.12 2.00
N SER A 86 5.23 6.16 1.10
CA SER A 86 4.11 5.58 0.35
C SER A 86 3.33 4.56 1.14
N GLY A 87 3.98 3.78 2.03
CA GLY A 87 3.31 2.80 2.89
C GLY A 87 2.24 3.44 3.79
N ILE A 88 2.48 4.68 4.25
CA ILE A 88 1.50 5.47 4.99
C ILE A 88 0.25 5.74 4.13
N GLY A 89 0.44 6.32 2.94
CA GLY A 89 -0.68 6.65 2.07
C GLY A 89 -1.39 5.41 1.53
N ALA A 90 -0.65 4.35 1.23
CA ALA A 90 -1.16 3.06 0.77
C ALA A 90 -2.09 2.43 1.82
N ALA A 91 -1.71 2.41 3.09
CA ALA A 91 -2.56 1.92 4.17
C ALA A 91 -3.85 2.76 4.30
N MET A 92 -3.75 4.08 4.18
CA MET A 92 -4.91 4.98 4.24
C MET A 92 -5.87 4.77 3.07
N ILE A 93 -5.38 4.77 1.83
CA ILE A 93 -6.25 4.67 0.65
C ILE A 93 -6.85 3.26 0.50
N ALA A 94 -6.11 2.21 0.90
CA ALA A 94 -6.67 0.86 1.00
C ALA A 94 -7.74 0.76 2.09
N TRP A 95 -7.55 1.41 3.25
CA TRP A 95 -8.60 1.49 4.26
C TRP A 95 -9.85 2.18 3.72
N TYR A 96 -9.69 3.22 2.90
CA TYR A 96 -10.81 3.91 2.27
C TYR A 96 -11.49 3.12 1.13
N GLY A 97 -10.87 2.06 0.61
CA GLY A 97 -11.50 1.16 -0.36
C GLY A 97 -10.65 0.78 -1.58
N CYS A 98 -9.39 1.22 -1.66
CA CYS A 98 -8.51 0.81 -2.75
C CYS A 98 -8.31 -0.72 -2.74
N ALA A 99 -8.35 -1.33 -3.93
CA ALA A 99 -8.39 -2.79 -4.08
C ALA A 99 -7.00 -3.41 -4.28
N VAL A 100 -6.10 -2.68 -4.96
CA VAL A 100 -4.75 -3.16 -5.27
C VAL A 100 -3.75 -2.04 -4.98
N LEU A 101 -2.61 -2.38 -4.39
CA LEU A 101 -1.56 -1.42 -4.08
C LEU A 101 -0.30 -1.78 -4.89
N CYS A 102 0.15 -0.86 -5.75
CA CYS A 102 1.46 -0.96 -6.38
C CYS A 102 2.50 -0.57 -5.33
N TYR A 103 3.41 -1.49 -5.06
CA TYR A 103 4.50 -1.24 -4.13
C TYR A 103 5.47 -0.16 -4.64
N VAL A 104 6.14 0.47 -3.69
CA VAL A 104 7.23 1.42 -3.93
C VAL A 104 8.44 0.89 -3.18
N THR A 105 9.60 0.91 -3.84
CA THR A 105 10.84 0.37 -3.24
C THR A 105 11.61 1.49 -2.52
N PRO A 106 12.57 1.15 -1.64
CA PRO A 106 13.49 2.15 -1.08
C PRO A 106 14.23 2.98 -2.14
N LYS A 107 14.49 2.40 -3.33
CA LYS A 107 15.20 3.06 -4.43
C LYS A 107 14.31 3.85 -5.39
N GLU A 108 13.03 4.01 -5.08
CA GLU A 108 12.19 4.92 -5.85
C GLU A 108 12.87 6.30 -5.96
N HIS A 109 12.76 6.91 -7.14
CA HIS A 109 13.43 8.17 -7.49
C HIS A 109 14.97 8.14 -7.51
N LEU A 110 15.62 7.00 -7.24
CA LEU A 110 17.08 6.89 -7.13
C LEU A 110 17.70 5.90 -8.12
N GLY A 111 16.99 4.83 -8.50
CA GLY A 111 17.49 3.87 -9.48
C GLY A 111 16.74 2.54 -9.48
N LEU A 112 17.29 1.56 -10.19
CA LEU A 112 16.68 0.23 -10.25
C LEU A 112 16.85 -0.53 -8.92
N PRO A 113 15.78 -1.15 -8.39
CA PRO A 113 15.84 -1.94 -7.17
C PRO A 113 16.66 -3.22 -7.37
N ASN A 114 17.41 -3.60 -6.33
CA ASN A 114 18.02 -4.92 -6.20
C ASN A 114 17.06 -5.89 -5.48
N ARG A 115 17.52 -7.11 -5.23
CA ARG A 115 16.72 -8.15 -4.55
C ARG A 115 16.22 -7.72 -3.17
N ASP A 116 17.05 -7.05 -2.39
CA ASP A 116 16.73 -6.70 -1.00
C ASP A 116 15.77 -5.50 -0.97
N ASP A 117 15.92 -4.54 -1.89
CA ASP A 117 14.96 -3.44 -2.10
C ASP A 117 13.57 -3.98 -2.48
N VAL A 118 13.50 -5.03 -3.30
CA VAL A 118 12.25 -5.69 -3.67
C VAL A 118 11.62 -6.39 -2.45
N ARG A 119 12.40 -7.11 -1.65
CA ARG A 119 11.92 -7.75 -0.40
C ARG A 119 11.32 -6.69 0.53
N GLU A 120 12.02 -5.59 0.75
CA GLU A 120 11.59 -4.51 1.65
C GLU A 120 10.31 -3.82 1.15
N GLY A 121 10.23 -3.51 -0.15
CA GLY A 121 9.01 -2.98 -0.75
C GLY A 121 7.81 -3.93 -0.59
N VAL A 122 7.99 -5.23 -0.86
CA VAL A 122 6.92 -6.23 -0.76
C VAL A 122 6.44 -6.38 0.69
N VAL A 123 7.35 -6.52 1.65
CA VAL A 123 6.99 -6.68 3.07
C VAL A 123 6.28 -5.41 3.57
N THR A 124 6.76 -4.23 3.20
CA THR A 124 6.14 -2.94 3.56
C THR A 124 4.70 -2.85 3.06
N TYR A 125 4.46 -3.24 1.80
CA TYR A 125 3.11 -3.17 1.23
C TYR A 125 2.19 -4.30 1.70
N LYS A 126 2.73 -5.48 2.03
CA LYS A 126 1.97 -6.53 2.72
C LYS A 126 1.48 -6.05 4.09
N LEU A 127 2.33 -5.30 4.82
CA LEU A 127 1.95 -4.69 6.09
C LEU A 127 0.89 -3.59 5.89
N ALA A 128 1.06 -2.69 4.92
CA ALA A 128 0.08 -1.64 4.63
C ALA A 128 -1.29 -2.21 4.25
N ALA A 129 -1.32 -3.23 3.38
CA ALA A 129 -2.54 -3.93 3.01
C ALA A 129 -3.21 -4.59 4.22
N HIS A 130 -2.44 -5.30 5.06
CA HIS A 130 -2.96 -5.92 6.28
C HIS A 130 -3.49 -4.89 7.28
N ALA A 131 -2.80 -3.76 7.47
CA ALA A 131 -3.26 -2.67 8.31
C ALA A 131 -4.59 -2.09 7.82
N ALA A 132 -4.76 -1.94 6.50
CA ALA A 132 -6.03 -1.55 5.90
C ALA A 132 -7.13 -2.60 6.13
N ASP A 133 -6.83 -3.89 6.00
CA ASP A 133 -7.79 -4.97 6.27
C ASP A 133 -8.23 -4.99 7.74
N LEU A 134 -7.33 -4.73 8.68
CA LEU A 134 -7.67 -4.54 10.09
C LEU A 134 -8.59 -3.32 10.28
N ALA A 135 -8.27 -2.18 9.68
CA ALA A 135 -9.07 -0.96 9.76
C ALA A 135 -10.46 -1.10 9.11
N LYS A 136 -10.57 -1.94 8.08
CA LYS A 136 -11.84 -2.34 7.44
C LYS A 136 -12.64 -3.36 8.25
N GLY A 137 -12.04 -3.96 9.29
CA GLY A 137 -12.64 -5.06 10.03
C GLY A 137 -12.84 -6.31 9.17
N HIS A 138 -11.94 -6.55 8.20
CA HIS A 138 -12.06 -7.70 7.29
C HIS A 138 -12.07 -9.01 8.09
N PRO A 139 -13.04 -9.92 7.86
CA PRO A 139 -13.10 -11.19 8.56
C PRO A 139 -11.77 -11.95 8.49
N GLY A 140 -11.24 -12.33 9.65
CA GLY A 140 -10.00 -13.10 9.77
C GLY A 140 -8.70 -12.30 9.80
N ALA A 141 -8.68 -11.01 9.45
CA ALA A 141 -7.47 -10.19 9.51
C ALA A 141 -6.84 -10.21 10.92
N GLN A 142 -7.68 -9.97 11.94
CA GLN A 142 -7.23 -9.89 13.34
C GLN A 142 -6.71 -11.22 13.92
N HIS A 143 -7.00 -12.38 13.32
CA HIS A 143 -6.54 -13.67 13.85
C HIS A 143 -5.02 -13.78 13.87
N ARG A 144 -4.34 -13.25 12.84
CA ARG A 144 -2.88 -13.29 12.75
C ARG A 144 -2.25 -12.44 13.86
N ASP A 145 -2.74 -11.22 14.06
CA ASP A 145 -2.30 -10.30 15.10
C ASP A 145 -2.47 -10.91 16.49
N ASN A 146 -3.63 -11.52 16.75
CA ASN A 146 -3.93 -12.17 18.03
C ASN A 146 -3.03 -13.39 18.26
N ALA A 147 -2.80 -14.23 17.24
CA ALA A 147 -1.93 -15.39 17.35
C ALA A 147 -0.48 -15.00 17.64
N LEU A 148 0.05 -13.99 16.93
CA LEU A 148 1.40 -13.48 17.14
C LEU A 148 1.53 -12.82 18.52
N SER A 149 0.54 -12.01 18.93
CA SER A 149 0.52 -11.36 20.24
C SER A 149 0.47 -12.39 21.38
N LYS A 150 -0.27 -13.47 21.20
CA LYS A 150 -0.29 -14.58 22.17
C LYS A 150 1.06 -15.29 22.24
N ALA A 151 1.69 -15.58 21.10
CA ALA A 151 3.04 -16.16 21.07
C ALA A 151 4.05 -15.27 21.80
N ARG A 152 3.97 -13.95 21.58
CA ARG A 152 4.79 -12.95 22.29
C ARG A 152 4.57 -12.97 23.79
N PHE A 153 3.31 -12.97 24.24
CA PHE A 153 2.98 -12.99 25.67
C PHE A 153 3.46 -14.28 26.37
N GLU A 154 3.41 -15.41 25.67
CA GLU A 154 3.83 -16.72 26.17
C GLU A 154 5.32 -17.02 25.94
N PHE A 155 6.10 -16.04 25.46
CA PHE A 155 7.52 -16.19 25.12
C PHE A 155 7.82 -17.35 24.15
N ARG A 156 6.87 -17.70 23.27
CA ARG A 156 7.04 -18.70 22.20
C ARG A 156 7.73 -18.04 21.00
N TRP A 157 9.03 -17.79 21.12
CA TRP A 157 9.84 -17.07 20.14
C TRP A 157 9.72 -17.62 18.72
N GLU A 158 9.90 -18.93 18.55
CA GLU A 158 9.78 -19.61 17.26
C GLU A 158 8.43 -19.35 16.57
N ASP A 159 7.35 -19.45 17.35
CA ASP A 159 6.00 -19.19 16.84
C ASP A 159 5.81 -17.72 16.49
N GLN A 160 6.33 -16.80 17.30
CA GLN A 160 6.29 -15.37 17.01
C GLN A 160 7.01 -15.04 15.69
N PHE A 161 8.20 -15.60 15.46
CA PHE A 161 8.96 -15.39 14.22
C PHE A 161 8.21 -15.93 13.01
N ASN A 162 7.75 -17.18 13.09
CA ASN A 162 7.07 -17.86 11.99
C ASN A 162 5.72 -17.20 11.62
N LEU A 163 5.07 -16.51 12.57
CA LEU A 163 3.85 -15.74 12.32
C LEU A 163 4.12 -14.35 11.72
N GLY A 164 5.35 -13.85 11.80
CA GLY A 164 5.77 -12.56 11.23
C GLY A 164 5.66 -12.51 9.71
N LEU A 165 5.66 -11.29 9.14
CA LEU A 165 5.65 -11.10 7.67
C LEU A 165 7.02 -11.40 7.04
N ASP A 166 8.08 -11.29 7.84
CA ASP A 166 9.44 -11.63 7.46
C ASP A 166 10.11 -12.42 8.62
N PRO A 167 9.92 -13.75 8.66
CA PRO A 167 10.45 -14.58 9.75
C PRO A 167 11.97 -14.59 9.84
N GLU A 168 12.69 -14.52 8.71
CA GLU A 168 14.16 -14.52 8.70
C GLU A 168 14.68 -13.25 9.36
N LYS A 169 14.18 -12.07 8.95
CA LYS A 169 14.58 -10.78 9.55
C LYS A 169 14.26 -10.71 11.05
N ALA A 170 13.13 -11.31 11.46
CA ALA A 170 12.76 -11.37 12.87
C ALA A 170 13.72 -12.22 13.71
N ARG A 171 14.20 -13.34 13.17
CA ARG A 171 15.22 -14.20 13.82
C ARG A 171 16.58 -13.50 13.88
N GLU A 172 17.02 -12.95 12.75
CA GLU A 172 18.28 -12.21 12.66
C GLU A 172 18.37 -11.12 13.74
N PHE A 173 17.34 -10.28 13.88
CA PHE A 173 17.33 -9.20 14.87
C PHE A 173 17.27 -9.69 16.33
N HIS A 174 16.64 -10.83 16.60
CA HIS A 174 16.67 -11.42 17.93
C HIS A 174 18.07 -11.92 18.29
N ASP A 175 18.67 -12.68 17.37
CA ASP A 175 19.95 -13.37 17.59
C ASP A 175 21.15 -12.42 17.61
N GLU A 176 21.02 -11.20 17.08
CA GLU A 176 22.02 -10.13 17.18
C GLU A 176 22.43 -9.80 18.62
N THR A 177 21.52 -9.94 19.59
CA THR A 177 21.75 -9.53 20.99
C THR A 177 21.52 -10.63 22.01
N LEU A 178 20.75 -11.65 21.65
CA LEU A 178 20.45 -12.82 22.47
C LEU A 178 20.93 -14.07 21.73
N PRO A 179 22.24 -14.40 21.78
CA PRO A 179 22.71 -15.65 21.20
C PRO A 179 21.99 -16.82 21.85
N ALA A 180 21.66 -17.84 21.05
CA ALA A 180 21.08 -19.08 21.52
C ALA A 180 22.05 -19.80 22.46
N GLU A 181 21.99 -19.52 23.76
CA GLU A 181 22.38 -20.45 24.83
C GLU A 181 21.86 -19.97 26.20
N GLY A 182 21.02 -20.84 26.77
CA GLY A 182 20.32 -20.76 28.04
C GLY A 182 19.36 -21.94 28.12
#